data_AF-A0A1G4S3L8-F1
#
_entry.id   AF-A0A1G4S3L8-F1
#
_cell.length_a   1.000
_cell.length_b   1.000
_cell.length_c   1.000
_cell.angle_alpha   90.00
_cell.angle_beta   90.00
_cell.angle_gamma   90.00
#
_symmetry.space_group_name_H-M   'P 1'
#
loop_
_entity.id
_entity.type
_entity.pdbx_description
1 polymer ?
#
loop_
_entity_poly.entity_id
_entity_poly.type
_entity_poly.pdbx_seq_one_letter_code
_entity_poly.pdbx_strand_id
1 'polypeptide(L)'
;MRYTYLLINLLTVFFPVVLSFDKRVRFYKSWKFIWPGMAVTGLFFLFWDVLFTVRGVWSFNSAYIIGVKFFGLPLEEILFFLTVPFACIFIYACLNHYVKWLMPFRLTGIISSMVILLSILMLIFYHDRLYTAVTFGLLLLLVVLIQYVFKADWVNRYYLAYIVALLPFYIVNGILTSVPIVLYNNAENLGKRVGTIPFEDHFYLMALLLMNIGFFEYFKQQRLSR
;
A
#
# COMPACT_ATOMS: atom_id res chain seq x y z
N MET A 1 0.30 22.11 -12.72
CA MET A 1 -0.61 21.72 -13.82
C MET A 1 -1.79 20.99 -13.19
N ARG A 2 -3.03 21.38 -13.50
CA ARG A 2 -4.23 20.94 -12.77
C ARG A 2 -4.54 19.43 -12.82
N TYR A 3 -3.85 18.67 -13.66
CA TYR A 3 -4.09 17.24 -13.89
C TYR A 3 -2.92 16.34 -13.46
N THR A 4 -1.91 16.89 -12.76
CA THR A 4 -0.70 16.14 -12.43
C THR A 4 -1.03 14.88 -11.62
N TYR A 5 -1.93 14.98 -10.63
CA TYR A 5 -2.25 13.80 -9.83
C TYR A 5 -2.99 12.72 -10.64
N LEU A 6 -3.96 13.11 -11.46
CA LEU A 6 -4.66 12.15 -12.32
C LEU A 6 -3.69 11.46 -13.31
N LEU A 7 -2.74 12.22 -13.87
CA LEU A 7 -1.75 11.67 -14.79
C LEU A 7 -0.86 10.62 -14.10
N ILE A 8 -0.44 10.88 -12.86
CA ILE A 8 0.33 9.91 -12.05
C ILE A 8 -0.47 8.61 -11.85
N ASN A 9 -1.76 8.72 -11.52
CA ASN A 9 -2.63 7.54 -11.39
C ASN A 9 -2.73 6.74 -12.68
N LEU A 10 -2.94 7.42 -13.81
CA LEU A 10 -3.04 6.78 -15.11
C LEU A 10 -1.74 6.09 -15.50
N LEU A 11 -0.59 6.75 -15.34
CA LEU A 11 0.71 6.16 -15.67
C LEU A 11 1.06 4.97 -14.78
N THR A 12 0.70 5.04 -13.50
CA THR A 12 0.91 3.95 -12.53
C THR A 12 0.17 2.68 -12.94
N VAL A 13 -1.09 2.81 -13.40
CA VAL A 13 -1.94 1.66 -13.74
C VAL A 13 -1.79 1.20 -15.20
N PHE A 14 -1.28 2.07 -16.08
CA PHE A 14 -1.19 1.82 -17.52
C PHE A 14 -0.42 0.54 -17.85
N PHE A 15 0.83 0.43 -17.38
CA PHE A 15 1.65 -0.75 -17.65
C PHE A 15 1.08 -2.03 -17.03
N PRO A 16 0.67 -2.05 -15.74
CA PRO A 16 -0.03 -3.20 -15.16
C PRO A 16 -1.24 -3.65 -15.97
N VAL A 17 -2.11 -2.73 -16.42
CA VAL A 17 -3.31 -3.07 -17.19
C VAL A 17 -2.94 -3.63 -18.57
N VAL A 18 -2.04 -2.97 -19.31
CA VAL A 18 -1.62 -3.46 -20.64
C VAL A 18 -0.97 -4.84 -20.54
N LEU A 19 -0.06 -5.03 -19.58
CA LEU A 19 0.63 -6.29 -19.37
C LEU A 19 -0.27 -7.35 -18.71
N SER A 20 -1.42 -6.98 -18.15
CA SER A 20 -2.39 -7.94 -17.60
C SER A 20 -2.95 -8.88 -18.68
N PHE A 21 -2.99 -8.42 -19.93
CA PHE A 21 -3.45 -9.19 -21.08
C PHE A 21 -2.33 -9.99 -21.76
N ASP A 22 -1.10 -9.91 -21.25
CA ASP A 22 0.00 -10.72 -21.76
C ASP A 22 -0.31 -12.22 -21.64
N LYS A 23 0.02 -12.97 -22.70
CA LYS A 23 -0.35 -14.39 -22.84
C LYS A 23 0.32 -15.29 -21.79
N ARG A 24 1.42 -14.85 -21.17
CA ARG A 24 2.20 -15.64 -20.21
C ARG A 24 1.57 -15.61 -18.81
N VAL A 25 1.33 -14.40 -18.28
CA VAL A 25 0.78 -14.23 -16.91
C VAL A 25 -0.74 -14.31 -16.90
N ARG A 26 -1.42 -13.80 -17.95
CA ARG A 26 -2.89 -13.74 -18.06
C ARG A 26 -3.57 -13.22 -16.79
N PHE A 27 -2.99 -12.17 -16.21
CA PHE A 27 -3.40 -11.61 -14.92
C PHE A 27 -4.87 -11.18 -14.91
N TYR A 28 -5.44 -10.82 -16.07
CA TYR A 28 -6.86 -10.52 -16.21
C TYR A 28 -7.79 -11.63 -15.67
N LYS A 29 -7.36 -12.90 -15.68
CA LYS A 29 -8.14 -14.01 -15.12
C LYS A 29 -8.25 -13.98 -13.59
N SER A 30 -7.31 -13.31 -12.94
CA SER A 30 -7.23 -13.18 -11.49
C SER A 30 -7.98 -11.95 -10.97
N TRP A 31 -8.44 -11.05 -11.84
CA TRP A 31 -9.15 -9.82 -11.45
C TRP A 31 -10.37 -10.07 -10.56
N LYS A 32 -11.08 -11.18 -10.77
CA LYS A 32 -12.21 -11.58 -9.92
C LYS A 32 -11.86 -11.80 -8.44
N PHE A 33 -10.59 -12.08 -8.13
CA PHE A 33 -10.09 -12.24 -6.76
C PHE A 33 -9.54 -10.93 -6.19
N ILE A 34 -9.15 -10.02 -7.08
CA ILE A 34 -8.51 -8.76 -6.75
C ILE A 34 -9.57 -7.74 -6.34
N TRP A 35 -10.64 -7.60 -7.12
CA TRP A 35 -11.65 -6.57 -6.87
C TRP A 35 -12.30 -6.65 -5.48
N PRO A 36 -12.70 -7.83 -4.96
CA PRO A 36 -13.28 -7.90 -3.63
C PRO A 36 -12.27 -7.51 -2.53
N GLY A 37 -11.02 -8.00 -2.63
CA GLY A 37 -9.97 -7.68 -1.66
C GLY A 37 -9.56 -6.22 -1.67
N MET A 38 -9.42 -5.64 -2.87
CA MET A 38 -9.16 -4.22 -3.06
C MET A 38 -10.32 -3.36 -2.61
N ALA A 39 -11.57 -3.76 -2.81
CA ALA A 39 -12.72 -2.99 -2.34
C ALA A 39 -12.74 -2.92 -0.81
N VAL A 40 -12.53 -4.06 -0.12
CA VAL A 40 -12.48 -4.10 1.35
C VAL A 40 -11.32 -3.26 1.88
N THR A 41 -10.13 -3.45 1.31
CA THR A 41 -8.93 -2.71 1.72
C THR A 41 -9.07 -1.22 1.41
N GLY A 42 -9.48 -0.89 0.20
CA GLY A 42 -9.70 0.48 -0.25
C GLY A 42 -10.70 1.23 0.62
N LEU A 43 -11.84 0.62 0.98
CA LEU A 43 -12.80 1.26 1.89
C LEU A 43 -12.21 1.55 3.28
N PHE A 44 -11.45 0.61 3.83
CA PHE A 44 -10.80 0.79 5.13
C PHE A 44 -9.78 1.95 5.10
N PHE A 45 -8.92 1.99 4.09
CA PHE A 45 -7.90 3.04 3.97
C PHE A 45 -8.47 4.38 3.49
N LEU A 46 -9.55 4.39 2.71
CA LEU A 46 -10.29 5.62 2.37
C LEU A 46 -10.93 6.24 3.60
N PHE A 47 -11.53 5.43 4.47
CA PHE A 47 -12.09 5.93 5.72
C PHE A 47 -11.01 6.56 6.60
N TRP A 48 -9.85 5.90 6.72
CA TRP A 48 -8.68 6.47 7.35
C TRP A 48 -8.28 7.80 6.71
N ASP A 49 -8.17 7.84 5.40
CA ASP A 49 -7.68 8.99 4.65
C ASP A 49 -8.60 10.22 4.79
N VAL A 50 -9.92 10.01 4.79
CA VAL A 50 -10.90 11.05 5.14
C VAL A 50 -10.64 11.57 6.56
N LEU A 51 -10.50 10.68 7.55
CA LEU A 51 -10.27 11.08 8.94
C LEU A 51 -8.98 11.90 9.08
N PHE A 52 -7.91 11.49 8.41
CA PHE A 52 -6.60 12.13 8.45
C PHE A 52 -6.61 13.50 7.79
N THR A 53 -7.34 13.64 6.69
CA THR A 53 -7.56 14.93 6.02
C THR A 53 -8.35 15.88 6.92
N VAL A 54 -9.40 15.40 7.59
CA VAL A 54 -10.20 16.20 8.53
C VAL A 54 -9.39 16.61 9.77
N ARG A 55 -8.50 15.74 10.25
CA ARG A 55 -7.60 16.02 11.39
C ARG A 55 -6.38 16.86 11.00
N GLY A 56 -6.21 17.23 9.74
CA GLY A 56 -5.09 18.03 9.28
C GLY A 56 -3.74 17.31 9.34
N VAL A 57 -3.73 15.98 9.29
CA VAL A 57 -2.51 15.19 9.18
C VAL A 57 -1.88 15.38 7.81
N TRP A 58 -2.71 15.41 6.77
CA TRP A 58 -2.31 15.84 5.44
C TRP A 58 -3.41 16.63 4.75
N SER A 59 -3.02 17.32 3.69
CA SER A 59 -3.93 18.11 2.85
C SER A 59 -3.52 18.03 1.38
N PHE A 60 -4.47 18.30 0.49
CA PHE A 60 -4.27 18.20 -0.94
C PHE A 60 -4.24 19.57 -1.60
N ASN A 61 -3.20 19.82 -2.38
CA ASN A 61 -3.01 21.08 -3.07
C ASN A 61 -3.92 21.20 -4.31
N SER A 62 -4.80 22.18 -4.29
CA SER A 62 -5.79 22.43 -5.35
C SER A 62 -5.18 22.74 -6.72
N ALA A 63 -3.92 23.17 -6.78
CA ALA A 63 -3.24 23.50 -8.04
C ALA A 63 -2.89 22.26 -8.91
N TYR A 64 -2.93 21.06 -8.33
CA TYR A 64 -2.51 19.81 -8.98
C TYR A 64 -3.61 18.77 -9.12
N ILE A 65 -4.82 19.09 -8.67
CA ILE A 65 -6.02 18.25 -8.74
C ILE A 65 -7.09 18.91 -9.61
N ILE A 66 -7.98 18.10 -10.16
CA ILE A 66 -9.08 18.51 -11.04
C ILE A 66 -10.06 19.43 -10.28
N GLY A 67 -10.21 19.20 -8.98
CA GLY A 67 -11.06 19.98 -8.08
C GLY A 67 -12.35 19.27 -7.66
N VAL A 68 -12.60 18.05 -8.15
CA VAL A 68 -13.67 17.19 -7.66
C VAL A 68 -13.23 16.57 -6.33
N LYS A 69 -13.99 16.82 -5.27
CA LYS A 69 -13.70 16.29 -3.92
C LYS A 69 -14.90 15.54 -3.35
N PHE A 70 -14.64 14.42 -2.69
CA PHE A 70 -15.62 13.64 -1.93
C PHE A 70 -15.13 13.53 -0.48
N PHE A 71 -15.94 13.96 0.48
CA PHE A 71 -15.56 13.96 1.91
C PHE A 71 -14.19 14.61 2.21
N GLY A 72 -13.82 15.64 1.44
CA GLY A 72 -12.53 16.34 1.56
C GLY A 72 -11.40 15.75 0.74
N LEU A 73 -11.52 14.51 0.25
CA LEU A 73 -10.54 13.83 -0.59
C LEU A 73 -10.73 14.17 -2.06
N PRO A 74 -9.66 14.44 -2.82
CA PRO A 74 -9.76 14.57 -4.27
C PRO A 74 -10.09 13.23 -4.92
N LEU A 75 -10.81 13.25 -6.05
CA LEU A 75 -11.14 12.05 -6.82
C LEU A 75 -9.87 11.22 -7.14
N GLU A 76 -8.76 11.91 -7.40
CA GLU A 76 -7.47 11.31 -7.69
C GLU A 76 -6.93 10.48 -6.52
N GLU A 77 -7.14 10.91 -5.28
CA GLU A 77 -6.76 10.11 -4.11
C GLU A 77 -7.60 8.84 -4.02
N ILE A 78 -8.90 8.95 -4.31
CA ILE A 78 -9.79 7.78 -4.33
C ILE A 78 -9.36 6.78 -5.40
N LEU A 79 -8.97 7.28 -6.57
CA LEU A 79 -8.40 6.46 -7.64
C LEU A 79 -7.05 5.86 -7.26
N PHE A 80 -6.25 6.53 -6.43
CA PHE A 80 -4.95 6.03 -5.96
C PHE A 80 -5.09 4.71 -5.19
N PHE A 81 -6.12 4.58 -4.36
CA PHE A 81 -6.47 3.34 -3.66
C PHE A 81 -6.93 2.20 -4.59
N LEU A 82 -7.19 2.48 -5.86
CA LEU A 82 -7.48 1.49 -6.88
C LEU A 82 -6.23 1.22 -7.75
N THR A 83 -5.56 2.26 -8.22
CA THR A 83 -4.45 2.13 -9.19
C THR A 83 -3.21 1.51 -8.55
N VAL A 84 -2.80 1.96 -7.37
CA VAL A 84 -1.57 1.50 -6.72
C VAL A 84 -1.70 0.06 -6.23
N PRO A 85 -2.74 -0.33 -5.46
CA PRO A 85 -2.85 -1.72 -5.04
C PRO A 85 -2.96 -2.68 -6.23
N PHE A 86 -3.67 -2.29 -7.29
CA PHE A 86 -3.74 -3.10 -8.51
C PHE A 86 -2.34 -3.31 -9.12
N ALA A 87 -1.55 -2.24 -9.26
CA ALA A 87 -0.18 -2.31 -9.77
C ALA A 87 0.72 -3.20 -8.89
N CYS A 88 0.61 -3.09 -7.56
CA CYS A 88 1.40 -3.89 -6.64
C CYS A 88 0.99 -5.37 -6.62
N ILE A 89 -0.30 -5.70 -6.72
CA ILE A 89 -0.76 -7.09 -6.86
C ILE A 89 -0.30 -7.67 -8.21
N PHE A 90 -0.24 -6.85 -9.26
CA PHE A 90 0.34 -7.26 -10.54
C PHE A 90 1.83 -7.60 -10.41
N ILE A 91 2.62 -6.79 -9.70
CA ILE A 91 4.02 -7.09 -9.37
C ILE A 91 4.11 -8.43 -8.63
N TYR A 92 3.30 -8.62 -7.60
CA TYR A 92 3.23 -9.86 -6.83
C TYR A 92 2.93 -11.09 -7.72
N ALA A 93 1.95 -10.99 -8.61
CA ALA A 93 1.62 -12.08 -9.53
C ALA A 93 2.72 -12.37 -10.55
N CYS A 94 3.37 -11.34 -11.08
CA CYS A 94 4.53 -11.49 -11.98
C CYS A 94 5.69 -12.20 -11.28
N LEU A 95 6.00 -11.80 -10.03
CA LEU A 95 7.07 -12.44 -9.26
C LEU A 95 6.73 -13.90 -8.94
N ASN A 96 5.48 -14.20 -8.59
CA ASN A 96 5.02 -15.57 -8.38
C ASN A 96 5.13 -16.43 -9.65
N HIS A 97 4.96 -15.84 -10.83
CA HIS A 97 5.04 -16.55 -12.11
C HIS A 97 6.48 -16.74 -12.60
N TYR A 98 7.30 -15.69 -12.57
CA TYR A 98 8.63 -15.69 -13.18
C TYR A 98 9.77 -16.02 -12.22
N VAL A 99 9.64 -15.69 -10.93
CA VAL A 99 10.71 -15.88 -9.95
C VAL A 99 10.44 -17.16 -9.16
N LYS A 100 11.26 -18.19 -9.41
CA LYS A 100 11.17 -19.45 -8.65
C LYS A 100 11.75 -19.34 -7.23
N TRP A 101 12.65 -18.37 -7.02
CA TRP A 101 13.26 -18.14 -5.72
C TRP A 101 12.22 -17.68 -4.69
N LEU A 102 12.32 -18.26 -3.50
CA LEU A 102 11.48 -17.97 -2.34
C LEU A 102 12.36 -17.41 -1.23
N MET A 103 11.87 -16.39 -0.53
CA MET A 103 12.53 -15.93 0.68
C MET A 103 12.47 -17.05 1.74
N PRO A 104 13.61 -17.42 2.37
CA PRO A 104 13.62 -18.46 3.39
C PRO A 104 12.71 -18.11 4.57
N PHE A 105 11.93 -19.07 5.07
CA PHE A 105 10.99 -18.85 6.18
C PHE A 105 11.65 -18.31 7.47
N ARG A 106 12.92 -18.65 7.71
CA ARG A 106 13.69 -18.07 8.82
C ARG A 106 13.89 -16.56 8.64
N LEU A 107 14.24 -16.13 7.43
CA LEU A 107 14.45 -14.73 7.12
C LEU A 107 13.13 -13.95 7.18
N THR A 108 12.04 -14.51 6.65
CA THR A 108 10.73 -13.86 6.77
C THR A 108 10.30 -13.71 8.22
N GLY A 109 10.52 -14.74 9.06
CA GLY A 109 10.23 -14.66 10.50
C GLY A 109 11.06 -13.59 11.21
N ILE A 110 12.35 -13.46 10.88
CA ILE A 110 13.20 -12.38 11.41
C ILE A 110 12.67 -11.01 10.99
N ILE A 111 12.35 -10.83 9.70
CA ILE A 111 11.80 -9.56 9.19
C ILE A 111 10.48 -9.23 9.88
N SER A 112 9.53 -10.17 9.96
CA SER A 112 8.26 -9.98 10.68
C SER A 112 8.50 -9.57 12.14
N SER A 113 9.44 -10.22 12.81
CA SER A 113 9.77 -9.93 14.23
C SER A 113 10.41 -8.55 14.38
N MET A 114 11.27 -8.13 13.45
CA MET A 114 11.85 -6.79 13.43
C MET A 114 10.79 -5.72 13.16
N VAL A 115 9.84 -5.97 12.26
CA VAL A 115 8.72 -5.06 11.99
C VAL A 115 7.81 -4.95 13.22
N ILE A 116 7.53 -6.04 13.91
CA ILE A 116 6.77 -6.04 15.18
C ILE A 116 7.50 -5.21 16.24
N LEU A 117 8.80 -5.49 16.46
CA LEU A 117 9.61 -4.77 17.43
C LEU A 117 9.63 -3.28 17.12
N LEU A 118 9.90 -2.92 15.86
CA LEU A 118 9.86 -1.54 15.42
C LEU A 118 8.50 -0.91 15.71
N SER A 119 7.41 -1.57 15.34
CA SER A 119 6.05 -1.03 15.54
C SER A 119 5.76 -0.77 17.02
N ILE A 120 6.17 -1.69 17.91
CA ILE A 120 6.04 -1.50 19.37
C ILE A 120 6.86 -0.30 19.84
N LEU A 121 8.12 -0.17 19.40
CA LEU A 121 8.96 0.97 19.79
C LEU A 121 8.37 2.30 19.30
N MET A 122 7.87 2.35 18.06
CA MET A 122 7.24 3.54 17.51
C MET A 122 6.00 3.93 18.32
N LEU A 123 5.17 2.96 18.72
CA LEU A 123 4.01 3.21 19.59
C LEU A 123 4.43 3.73 20.97
N ILE A 124 5.46 3.16 21.60
CA ILE A 124 5.92 3.61 22.92
C ILE A 124 6.39 5.07 22.87
N PHE A 125 7.27 5.40 21.91
CA PHE A 125 7.93 6.71 21.87
C PHE A 125 7.16 7.80 21.12
N TYR A 126 6.22 7.45 20.23
CA TYR A 126 5.54 8.39 19.34
C TYR A 126 4.02 8.17 19.29
N HIS A 127 3.39 7.67 20.36
CA HIS A 127 1.94 7.49 20.43
C HIS A 127 1.15 8.79 20.26
N ASP A 128 1.71 9.94 20.63
CA ASP A 128 1.06 11.25 20.49
C ASP A 128 0.96 11.74 19.04
N ARG A 129 1.72 11.14 18.11
CA ARG A 129 1.75 11.51 16.69
C ARG A 129 0.74 10.65 15.94
N LEU A 130 -0.38 11.24 15.50
CA LEU A 130 -1.50 10.45 14.98
C LEU A 130 -1.10 9.57 13.80
N TYR A 131 -0.29 10.07 12.86
CA TYR A 131 0.12 9.26 11.70
C TYR A 131 1.02 8.10 12.09
N THR A 132 2.02 8.37 12.93
CA THR A 132 2.93 7.35 13.42
C THR A 132 2.17 6.29 14.21
N ALA A 133 1.36 6.70 15.18
CA ALA A 133 0.64 5.81 16.08
C ALA A 133 -0.31 4.86 15.32
N VAL A 134 -1.14 5.40 14.43
CA VAL A 134 -2.11 4.56 13.72
C VAL A 134 -1.39 3.66 12.70
N THR A 135 -0.36 4.15 11.99
CA THR A 135 0.38 3.34 10.98
C THR A 135 1.06 2.14 11.62
N PHE A 136 1.83 2.36 12.68
CA PHE A 136 2.52 1.28 13.37
C PHE A 136 1.57 0.41 14.20
N GLY A 137 0.47 0.96 14.71
CA GLY A 137 -0.60 0.18 15.35
C GLY A 137 -1.28 -0.80 14.40
N LEU A 138 -1.68 -0.33 13.22
CA LEU A 138 -2.27 -1.18 12.18
C LEU A 138 -1.26 -2.22 11.69
N LEU A 139 -0.02 -1.82 11.40
CA LEU A 139 0.99 -2.73 10.92
C LEU A 139 1.32 -3.83 11.94
N LEU A 140 1.44 -3.47 13.23
CA LEU A 140 1.62 -4.43 14.31
C LEU A 140 0.50 -5.47 14.32
N LEU A 141 -0.75 -5.02 14.29
CA LEU A 141 -1.92 -5.89 14.27
C LEU A 141 -1.88 -6.83 13.05
N LEU A 142 -1.68 -6.29 11.86
CA LEU A 142 -1.68 -7.08 10.62
C LEU A 142 -0.55 -8.12 10.59
N VAL A 143 0.68 -7.74 10.94
CA VAL A 143 1.81 -8.68 10.93
C VAL A 143 1.60 -9.79 11.97
N VAL A 144 1.09 -9.46 13.17
CA VAL A 144 0.78 -10.48 14.19
C VAL A 144 -0.30 -11.45 13.70
N LEU A 145 -1.40 -10.92 13.14
CA LEU A 145 -2.48 -11.75 12.60
C LEU A 145 -1.99 -12.66 11.49
N ILE A 146 -1.25 -12.14 10.51
CA ILE A 146 -0.76 -12.91 9.37
C ILE A 146 0.27 -13.97 9.80
N GLN A 147 1.21 -13.61 10.67
CA GLN A 147 2.33 -14.47 11.04
C GLN A 147 1.94 -15.56 12.05
N TYR A 148 1.14 -15.23 13.07
CA TYR A 148 0.90 -16.10 14.22
C TYR A 148 -0.51 -16.68 14.28
N VAL A 149 -1.52 -15.94 13.80
CA VAL A 149 -2.92 -16.41 13.81
C VAL A 149 -3.23 -17.19 12.53
N PHE A 150 -3.09 -16.56 11.37
CA PHE A 150 -3.37 -17.20 10.08
C PHE A 150 -2.22 -18.07 9.57
N LYS A 151 -0.99 -17.83 10.05
CA LYS A 151 0.22 -18.58 9.67
C LYS A 151 0.36 -18.68 8.16
N ALA A 152 0.20 -17.56 7.48
CA ALA A 152 0.16 -17.51 6.03
C ALA A 152 1.48 -18.00 5.40
N ASP A 153 1.38 -18.91 4.44
CA ASP A 153 2.51 -19.49 3.71
C ASP A 153 3.07 -18.54 2.63
N TRP A 154 2.24 -17.63 2.12
CA TRP A 154 2.56 -16.66 1.08
C TRP A 154 3.41 -15.45 1.55
N VAL A 155 3.73 -15.35 2.84
CA VAL A 155 4.48 -14.22 3.43
C VAL A 155 5.89 -14.08 2.82
N ASN A 156 6.50 -15.18 2.39
CA ASN A 156 7.78 -15.18 1.68
C ASN A 156 7.72 -14.47 0.32
N ARG A 157 6.64 -14.67 -0.44
CA ARG A 157 6.37 -13.99 -1.70
C ARG A 157 6.01 -12.53 -1.47
N TYR A 158 5.27 -12.27 -0.40
CA TYR A 158 4.87 -10.93 -0.01
C TYR A 158 6.08 -10.02 0.22
N TYR A 159 7.06 -10.44 1.03
CA TYR A 159 8.24 -9.60 1.29
C TYR A 159 9.06 -9.32 0.04
N LEU A 160 9.19 -10.30 -0.87
CA LEU A 160 9.83 -10.08 -2.16
C LEU A 160 9.05 -9.04 -3.00
N ALA A 161 7.72 -9.17 -3.07
CA ALA A 161 6.89 -8.23 -3.81
C ALA A 161 6.91 -6.83 -3.20
N TYR A 162 6.93 -6.70 -1.87
CA TYR A 162 7.08 -5.43 -1.18
C TYR A 162 8.40 -4.74 -1.55
N ILE A 163 9.53 -5.47 -1.50
CA ILE A 163 10.84 -4.92 -1.89
C ILE A 163 10.84 -4.42 -3.34
N VAL A 164 10.25 -5.18 -4.26
CA VAL A 164 10.16 -4.77 -5.67
C VAL A 164 9.19 -3.60 -5.84
N ALA A 165 8.07 -3.57 -5.11
CA ALA A 165 7.10 -2.48 -5.13
C ALA A 165 7.65 -1.17 -4.55
N LEU A 166 8.70 -1.21 -3.72
CA LEU A 166 9.38 0.01 -3.28
C LEU A 166 9.99 0.81 -4.44
N LEU A 167 10.40 0.16 -5.54
CA LEU A 167 10.96 0.85 -6.71
C LEU A 167 9.95 1.84 -7.35
N PRO A 168 8.77 1.40 -7.83
CA PRO A 168 7.76 2.33 -8.34
C PRO A 168 7.21 3.25 -7.24
N PHE A 169 7.15 2.81 -5.99
CA PHE A 169 6.75 3.66 -4.86
C PHE A 169 7.66 4.88 -4.71
N TYR A 170 8.99 4.71 -4.71
CA TYR A 170 9.92 5.85 -4.59
C TYR A 170 9.77 6.85 -5.74
N ILE A 171 9.40 6.38 -6.94
CA ILE A 171 9.13 7.25 -8.09
C ILE A 171 7.81 8.00 -7.88
N VAL A 172 6.73 7.28 -7.61
CA VAL A 172 5.38 7.85 -7.51
C VAL A 172 5.24 8.74 -6.27
N ASN A 173 5.52 8.20 -5.08
CA ASN A 173 5.43 8.97 -3.83
C ASN A 173 6.50 10.07 -3.76
N GLY A 174 7.66 9.86 -4.37
CA GLY A 174 8.68 10.90 -4.52
C GLY A 174 8.14 12.09 -5.31
N ILE A 175 7.46 11.86 -6.44
CA ILE A 175 6.82 12.92 -7.22
C ILE A 175 5.67 13.56 -6.43
N LEU A 176 4.79 12.77 -5.79
CA LEU A 176 3.63 13.26 -5.04
C LEU A 176 3.99 14.17 -3.86
N THR A 177 5.16 13.96 -3.28
CA THR A 177 5.65 14.72 -2.11
C THR A 177 6.59 15.86 -2.51
N SER A 178 7.32 15.74 -3.63
CA SER A 178 8.22 16.79 -4.14
C SER A 178 7.49 17.86 -4.94
N VAL A 179 6.58 17.45 -5.83
CA VAL A 179 5.53 18.32 -6.35
C VAL A 179 4.46 18.27 -5.27
N PRO A 180 4.25 19.33 -4.46
CA PRO A 180 3.50 19.26 -3.21
C PRO A 180 1.99 19.08 -3.47
N ILE A 181 1.63 17.91 -4.00
CA ILE A 181 0.29 17.43 -4.30
C ILE A 181 -0.35 17.01 -2.98
N VAL A 182 0.40 16.23 -2.20
CA VAL A 182 0.07 15.84 -0.84
C VAL A 182 1.03 16.54 0.13
N LEU A 183 0.46 17.30 1.06
CA LEU A 183 1.18 18.08 2.05
C LEU A 183 0.97 17.45 3.41
N TYR A 184 2.06 17.08 4.10
CA TYR A 184 2.00 16.43 5.41
C TYR A 184 2.29 17.42 6.53
N ASN A 185 1.56 17.28 7.62
CA ASN A 185 1.83 17.98 8.88
C ASN A 185 2.87 17.21 9.70
N ASN A 186 4.08 17.77 9.82
CA ASN A 186 5.16 17.15 10.58
C ASN A 186 4.90 17.09 12.09
N ALA A 187 3.86 17.76 12.61
CA ALA A 187 3.43 17.59 13.99
C ALA A 187 2.71 16.25 14.23
N GLU A 188 2.23 15.59 13.17
CA GLU A 188 1.47 14.34 13.28
C GLU A 188 2.29 13.11 12.88
N ASN A 189 3.52 13.30 12.42
CA ASN A 189 4.44 12.24 12.02
C ASN A 189 5.83 12.43 12.68
N LEU A 190 6.80 11.59 12.35
CA LEU A 190 8.14 11.66 12.92
C LEU A 190 8.94 12.93 12.56
N GLY A 191 8.49 13.68 11.57
CA GLY A 191 9.24 14.77 10.93
C GLY A 191 10.44 14.28 10.11
N LYS A 192 10.66 12.96 10.01
CA LYS A 192 11.76 12.35 9.23
C LYS A 192 11.27 11.89 7.87
N ARG A 193 12.13 12.05 6.86
CA ARG A 193 11.82 11.73 5.46
C ARG A 193 12.95 10.92 4.83
N VAL A 194 12.59 10.05 3.89
CA VAL A 194 13.51 9.41 2.95
C VAL A 194 13.34 10.12 1.61
N GLY A 195 14.33 10.95 1.23
CA GLY A 195 14.11 11.95 0.18
C GLY A 195 13.04 12.95 0.61
N THR A 196 11.95 13.04 -0.13
CA THR A 196 10.78 13.89 0.20
C THR A 196 9.64 13.12 0.89
N ILE A 197 9.73 11.79 0.96
CA ILE A 197 8.66 10.92 1.41
C ILE A 197 8.72 10.76 2.94
N PRO A 198 7.61 10.93 3.69
CA PRO A 198 7.56 10.62 5.12
C PRO A 198 8.03 9.20 5.41
N PHE A 199 8.72 9.02 6.54
CA PHE A 199 9.23 7.71 6.94
C PHE A 199 8.11 6.66 7.04
N GLU A 200 6.97 7.06 7.62
CA GLU A 200 5.77 6.25 7.82
C GLU A 200 5.21 5.66 6.52
N ASP A 201 5.33 6.35 5.39
CA ASP A 201 4.71 5.92 4.12
C ASP A 201 5.19 4.53 3.66
N HIS A 202 6.42 4.13 4.00
CA HIS A 202 6.94 2.79 3.70
C HIS A 202 6.14 1.72 4.47
N PHE A 203 5.84 2.00 5.74
CA PHE A 203 5.10 1.10 6.62
C PHE A 203 3.60 1.15 6.33
N TYR A 204 3.09 2.31 5.91
CA TYR A 204 1.75 2.44 5.38
C TYR A 204 1.58 1.58 4.11
N LEU A 205 2.52 1.67 3.15
CA LEU A 205 2.52 0.81 1.97
C LEU A 205 2.58 -0.67 2.37
N MET A 206 3.42 -1.01 3.35
CA MET A 206 3.51 -2.37 3.86
C MET A 206 2.15 -2.85 4.39
N ALA A 207 1.47 -2.07 5.24
CA ALA A 207 0.16 -2.42 5.75
C ALA A 207 -0.89 -2.56 4.64
N LEU A 208 -0.92 -1.59 3.71
CA LEU A 208 -1.83 -1.58 2.56
C LEU A 208 -1.65 -2.80 1.67
N LEU A 209 -0.41 -3.14 1.32
CA LEU A 209 -0.12 -4.30 0.46
C LEU A 209 -0.36 -5.62 1.18
N LEU A 210 -0.04 -5.71 2.48
CA LEU A 210 -0.27 -6.91 3.26
C LEU A 210 -1.76 -7.26 3.31
N MET A 211 -2.62 -6.27 3.51
CA MET A 211 -4.07 -6.44 3.51
C MET A 211 -4.61 -6.82 2.12
N ASN A 212 -4.17 -6.11 1.06
CA ASN A 212 -4.56 -6.40 -0.31
C ASN A 212 -4.15 -7.80 -0.78
N ILE A 213 -2.89 -8.20 -0.56
CA ILE A 213 -2.39 -9.53 -0.94
C ILE A 213 -3.02 -10.62 -0.06
N GLY A 214 -3.24 -10.34 1.23
CA GLY A 214 -3.93 -11.25 2.13
C GLY A 214 -5.34 -11.60 1.67
N PHE A 215 -6.14 -10.59 1.30
CA PHE A 215 -7.46 -10.85 0.73
C PHE A 215 -7.40 -11.51 -0.64
N PHE A 216 -6.46 -11.12 -1.50
CA PHE A 216 -6.26 -11.75 -2.80
C PHE A 216 -6.00 -13.26 -2.68
N GLU A 217 -5.07 -13.67 -1.81
CA GLU A 217 -4.78 -15.09 -1.59
C GLU A 217 -5.96 -15.81 -0.91
N TYR A 218 -6.66 -15.17 0.03
CA TYR A 218 -7.87 -15.73 0.64
C TYR A 218 -8.96 -16.06 -0.40
N PHE A 219 -9.32 -15.10 -1.27
CA PHE A 219 -10.36 -15.32 -2.28
C PHE A 219 -9.93 -16.32 -3.36
N LYS A 220 -8.64 -16.35 -3.68
CA LYS A 220 -8.06 -17.31 -4.62
C LYS A 220 -8.11 -18.73 -4.06
N GLN A 221 -7.75 -18.93 -2.79
CA GLN A 221 -7.81 -20.23 -2.12
C GLN A 221 -9.25 -20.76 -2.00
N GLN A 222 -10.21 -19.92 -1.60
CA GLN A 222 -11.62 -20.34 -1.49
C GLN A 222 -12.23 -20.85 -2.79
N ARG A 223 -11.74 -20.39 -3.94
CA ARG A 223 -12.24 -20.82 -5.25
C ARG A 223 -11.51 -22.03 -5.81
N LEU A 224 -10.33 -22.34 -5.32
CA LEU A 224 -9.64 -23.59 -5.64
C LEU A 224 -10.17 -24.76 -4.80
N SER A 225 -10.75 -24.48 -3.63
CA SER A 225 -11.40 -25.47 -2.76
C SER A 225 -12.87 -25.75 -3.07
N ARG A 226 -13.45 -25.06 -4.06
CA ARG A 226 -14.81 -25.29 -4.60
C ARG A 226 -14.72 -25.91 -5.98
#